data_AF-A0A662TXZ4-F1
#
_entry.id   AF-A0A662TXZ4-F1
#
_cell.length_a   1.000
_cell.length_b   1.000
_cell.length_c   1.000
_cell.angle_alpha   90.00
_cell.angle_beta   90.00
_cell.angle_gamma   90.00
#
_symmetry.space_group_name_H-M   'P 1'
#
loop_
_entity.id
_entity.type
_entity.pdbx_description
1 polymer ?
#
loop_
_entity_poly.entity_id
_entity_poly.type
_entity_poly.pdbx_seq_one_letter_code
_entity_poly.pdbx_strand_id
1 'polypeptide(L)'
;MRGSLRGLLPLIDNSSLDCVESLTLMPGGNVPLEDFRRMAGERLTLWSRLLGICFTRLYSKNCLRNLVYEIFSTYGEGGLLWVLLVLSLQIPTSIPLDV
;
A
#
# COMPACT_ATOMS: atom_id res chain seq x y z
N MET A 1 -17.44 8.98 8.67
CA MET A 1 -16.16 8.60 9.31
C MET A 1 -15.30 7.89 8.27
N ARG A 2 -14.12 8.42 7.92
CA ARG A 2 -13.14 7.67 7.12
C ARG A 2 -12.47 6.68 8.09
N GLY A 3 -12.82 5.40 8.00
CA GLY A 3 -12.14 4.35 8.76
C GLY A 3 -10.67 4.32 8.34
N SER A 4 -9.77 4.80 9.20
CA SER A 4 -8.35 4.82 8.90
C SER A 4 -7.70 3.64 9.59
N LEU A 5 -7.24 2.68 8.79
CA LEU A 5 -6.53 1.51 9.27
C LEU A 5 -5.26 1.88 10.07
N ARG A 6 -4.72 3.09 9.83
CA ARG A 6 -3.68 3.75 10.62
C ARG A 6 -3.92 3.66 12.13
N GLY A 7 -5.12 3.95 12.62
CA GLY A 7 -5.41 3.92 14.06
C GLY A 7 -5.50 2.50 14.64
N LEU A 8 -5.70 1.49 13.79
CA LEU A 8 -5.89 0.10 14.18
C LEU A 8 -4.61 -0.73 14.09
N LEU A 9 -3.65 -0.35 13.24
CA LEU A 9 -2.40 -1.10 13.05
C LEU A 9 -1.68 -1.44 14.37
N PRO A 10 -1.50 -0.52 15.34
CA PRO A 10 -0.85 -0.85 16.61
C PRO A 10 -1.66 -1.80 17.50
N LEU A 11 -2.99 -1.83 17.32
CA LEU A 11 -3.87 -2.70 18.08
C LEU A 11 -3.91 -4.12 17.48
N ILE A 12 -3.76 -4.23 16.15
CA ILE A 12 -3.77 -5.51 15.46
C ILE A 12 -2.52 -6.33 15.79
N ASP A 13 -1.39 -5.70 16.08
CA ASP A 13 -0.17 -6.41 16.47
C ASP A 13 -0.38 -7.23 17.77
N ASN A 14 -1.27 -6.78 18.65
CA ASN A 14 -1.63 -7.49 19.87
C ASN A 14 -2.77 -8.51 19.68
N SER A 15 -3.30 -8.66 18.46
CA SER A 15 -4.34 -9.65 18.14
C SER A 15 -3.72 -11.00 17.74
N SER A 16 -4.54 -12.00 17.38
CA SER A 16 -4.07 -13.27 16.81
C SER A 16 -4.00 -13.24 15.27
N LEU A 17 -4.08 -12.07 14.64
CA LEU A 17 -4.01 -11.95 13.19
C LEU A 17 -2.56 -12.07 12.71
N ASP A 18 -2.36 -12.76 11.59
CA ASP A 18 -1.06 -12.94 10.96
C ASP A 18 -0.80 -11.92 9.84
N CYS A 19 -1.88 -11.31 9.32
CA CYS A 19 -1.83 -10.43 8.16
C CYS A 19 -2.82 -9.26 8.29
N VAL A 20 -2.46 -8.13 7.70
CA VAL A 20 -3.32 -6.97 7.51
C VAL A 20 -3.37 -6.60 6.03
N GLU A 21 -4.57 -6.63 5.46
CA GLU A 21 -4.82 -6.27 4.07
C GLU A 21 -5.39 -4.85 3.90
N SER A 22 -5.40 -4.37 2.65
CA SER A 22 -6.02 -3.11 2.24
C SER A 22 -5.26 -1.84 2.68
N LEU A 23 -3.96 -1.95 2.93
CA LEU A 23 -3.10 -0.79 3.12
C LEU A 23 -3.06 0.02 1.83
N THR A 24 -3.26 1.34 1.95
CA THR A 24 -3.21 2.26 0.81
C THR A 24 -1.93 3.07 0.92
N LEU A 25 -0.99 2.85 0.00
CA LEU A 25 0.28 3.58 -0.06
C LEU A 25 0.06 5.00 -0.57
N MET A 26 1.02 5.89 -0.34
CA MET A 26 1.09 7.13 -1.08
C MET A 26 1.28 6.87 -2.59
N PRO A 27 0.76 7.73 -3.49
CA PRO A 27 0.00 8.96 -3.25
C PRO A 27 -1.49 8.78 -2.90
N GLY A 28 -2.05 7.57 -2.93
CA GLY A 28 -3.48 7.34 -2.66
C GLY A 28 -3.86 7.25 -1.17
N GLY A 29 -2.87 7.06 -0.30
CA GLY A 29 -2.99 6.93 1.14
C GLY A 29 -2.47 8.13 1.90
N ASN A 30 -2.38 7.99 3.23
CA ASN A 30 -2.02 9.05 4.17
C ASN A 30 -0.93 8.64 5.16
N VAL A 31 -0.20 7.56 4.87
CA VAL A 31 0.87 7.02 5.71
C VAL A 31 2.09 6.76 4.82
N PRO A 32 3.28 7.27 5.19
CA PRO A 32 4.54 6.94 4.52
C PRO A 32 4.83 5.44 4.56
N LEU A 33 5.56 4.96 3.56
CA LEU A 33 5.81 3.53 3.38
C LEU A 33 6.57 2.90 4.56
N GLU A 34 7.57 3.62 5.07
CA GLU A 34 8.38 3.31 6.26
C GLU A 34 7.56 3.26 7.56
N ASP A 35 6.52 4.09 7.66
CA ASP A 35 5.71 4.20 8.86
C ASP A 35 4.78 3.00 9.05
N PHE A 36 4.35 2.36 7.97
CA PHE A 36 3.51 1.16 8.08
C PHE A 36 4.18 0.07 8.90
N ARG A 37 5.48 -0.18 8.68
CA ARG A 37 6.18 -1.22 9.43
C ARG A 37 6.30 -0.86 10.90
N ARG A 38 6.70 0.37 11.19
CA ARG A 38 6.83 0.92 12.55
C ARG A 38 5.51 0.80 13.33
N MET A 39 4.39 1.04 12.66
CA MET A 39 3.06 1.02 13.28
C MET A 39 2.50 -0.38 13.48
N ALA A 40 2.89 -1.34 12.65
CA ALA A 40 2.30 -2.67 12.62
C ALA A 40 3.12 -3.74 13.35
N GLY A 41 4.22 -3.37 14.02
CA GLY A 41 5.12 -4.33 14.65
C GLY A 41 5.85 -5.20 13.63
N GLU A 42 6.67 -6.15 14.07
CA GLU A 42 7.44 -7.02 13.16
C GLU A 42 6.68 -8.30 12.77
N ARG A 43 5.66 -8.68 13.54
CA ARG A 43 4.95 -9.96 13.36
C ARG A 43 4.01 -9.96 12.15
N LEU A 44 3.31 -8.85 11.93
CA LEU A 44 2.24 -8.80 10.94
C LEU A 44 2.79 -8.79 9.52
N THR A 45 2.25 -9.68 8.69
CA THR A 45 2.40 -9.58 7.24
C THR A 45 1.56 -8.42 6.74
N LEU A 46 2.15 -7.52 5.97
CA LEU A 46 1.48 -6.35 5.44
C LEU A 46 1.11 -6.60 4.00
N TRP A 47 -0.17 -6.45 3.67
CA TRP A 47 -0.67 -6.62 2.33
C TRP A 47 -1.20 -5.29 1.84
N SER A 48 -0.48 -4.74 0.87
CA SER A 48 -0.86 -3.50 0.24
C SER A 48 -1.28 -3.72 -1.20
N ARG A 49 -2.06 -2.77 -1.70
CA ARG A 49 -2.56 -2.77 -3.06
C ARG A 49 -1.79 -1.74 -3.86
N LEU A 50 -1.43 -2.11 -5.07
CA LEU A 50 -0.82 -1.16 -5.97
C LEU A 50 -1.88 -0.17 -6.46
N LEU A 51 -1.56 1.12 -6.40
CA LEU A 51 -2.52 2.18 -6.73
C LEU A 51 -2.84 2.16 -8.23
N GLY A 52 -4.09 1.87 -8.57
CA GLY A 52 -4.59 1.91 -9.95
C GLY A 52 -4.31 3.24 -10.67
N ILE A 53 -4.20 4.35 -9.93
CA ILE A 53 -3.92 5.67 -10.49
C ILE A 53 -2.54 5.76 -11.17
N CYS A 54 -1.59 4.92 -10.77
CA CYS A 54 -0.28 4.81 -11.43
C CYS A 54 -0.37 4.28 -12.87
N PHE A 55 -1.52 3.71 -13.26
CA PHE A 55 -1.82 3.25 -14.63
C PHE A 55 -2.63 4.28 -15.43
N THR A 56 -2.79 5.49 -14.91
CA THR A 56 -3.53 6.58 -15.57
C THR A 56 -2.57 7.65 -16.06
N ARG A 57 -2.98 8.45 -17.05
CA ARG A 57 -2.19 9.59 -17.56
C ARG A 57 -1.94 10.70 -16.54
N LEU A 58 -2.59 10.66 -15.39
CA LEU A 58 -2.41 11.62 -14.30
C LEU A 58 -1.03 11.49 -13.65
N TYR A 59 -0.40 10.33 -13.77
CA TYR A 59 0.92 10.06 -13.22
C TYR A 59 1.89 9.67 -14.33
N SER A 60 3.16 10.02 -14.15
CA SER A 60 4.19 9.60 -15.10
C SER A 60 4.29 8.07 -15.15
N LYS A 61 4.71 7.52 -16.29
CA LYS A 61 5.02 6.08 -16.42
C LYS A 61 6.05 5.59 -15.39
N ASN A 62 6.87 6.51 -14.88
CA ASN A 62 7.85 6.23 -13.85
C ASN A 62 7.23 6.13 -12.43
N CYS A 63 5.98 6.56 -12.23
CA CYS A 63 5.33 6.52 -10.93
C CYS A 63 5.20 5.10 -10.39
N LEU A 64 4.70 4.17 -11.21
CA LEU A 64 4.63 2.75 -10.88
C LEU A 64 6.01 2.20 -10.53
N ARG A 65 6.98 2.46 -11.42
CA ARG A 65 8.36 2.00 -11.25
C ARG A 65 8.93 2.50 -9.92
N ASN A 66 8.89 3.81 -9.69
CA ASN A 66 9.45 4.43 -8.49
C ASN A 66 8.78 3.90 -7.22
N LEU A 67 7.45 3.73 -7.22
CA LEU A 67 6.72 3.14 -6.08
C LEU A 67 7.19 1.70 -5.80
N VAL A 68 7.36 0.88 -6.83
CA VAL A 68 7.86 -0.49 -6.67
C VAL A 68 9.30 -0.49 -6.14
N TYR A 69 10.18 0.37 -6.66
CA TYR A 69 11.54 0.51 -6.16
C TYR A 69 11.59 0.99 -4.70
N GLU A 70 10.71 1.92 -4.32
CA GLU A 70 10.60 2.42 -2.95
C GLU A 70 10.17 1.29 -1.99
N ILE A 71 9.22 0.45 -2.41
CA ILE A 71 8.79 -0.74 -1.66
C ILE A 71 9.94 -1.72 -1.46
N PHE A 72 10.64 -2.10 -2.53
CA PHE A 72 11.79 -3.00 -2.40
C PHE A 72 12.93 -2.39 -1.59
N SER A 73 13.18 -1.09 -1.70
CA SER A 73 14.21 -0.40 -0.91
C SER A 73 13.85 -0.33 0.58
N THR A 74 12.56 -0.23 0.92
CA THR A 74 12.10 -0.07 2.31
C THR A 74 11.95 -1.42 3.01
N TYR A 75 11.46 -2.44 2.30
CA TYR A 75 11.15 -3.74 2.88
C TYR A 75 12.21 -4.83 2.55
N GLY A 76 13.04 -4.66 1.52
CA GLY A 76 14.12 -5.59 1.19
C GLY A 76 13.66 -7.02 0.85
N GLU A 77 14.60 -7.98 0.81
CA GLU A 77 14.31 -9.39 0.53
C GLU A 77 13.64 -10.14 1.70
N GLY A 78 13.49 -9.51 2.87
CA GLY A 78 12.89 -10.11 4.07
C GLY A 78 11.64 -9.42 4.61
N GLY A 79 11.24 -8.29 4.03
CA GLY A 79 10.14 -7.48 4.54
C GLY A 79 8.80 -7.99 4.03
N LEU A 80 7.95 -8.39 4.98
CA LEU A 80 6.62 -8.96 4.79
C LEU A 80 5.58 -8.02 4.13
N LEU A 81 5.98 -6.98 3.40
CA LEU A 81 5.07 -6.19 2.59
C LEU A 81 4.87 -6.87 1.23
N TRP A 82 3.81 -7.66 1.13
CA TRP A 82 3.38 -8.22 -0.14
C TRP A 82 2.48 -7.20 -0.84
N VAL A 83 2.87 -6.86 -2.06
CA VAL A 83 2.04 -6.03 -2.93
C VAL A 83 1.21 -6.97 -3.79
N LEU A 84 -0.06 -7.16 -3.41
CA LEU A 84 -0.97 -7.84 -4.32
C LEU A 84 -1.32 -6.86 -5.43
N LEU A 85 -1.14 -7.30 -6.67
CA LEU A 85 -1.52 -6.57 -7.88
C LEU A 85 -3.05 -6.65 -8.05
N VAL A 86 -3.78 -6.16 -7.05
CA VAL A 86 -5.24 -6.03 -7.09
C VAL A 86 -5.54 -4.59 -7.37
N LEU A 87 -5.93 -4.32 -8.62
CA LEU A 87 -6.52 -3.04 -9.05
C LEU A 87 -7.82 -2.82 -8.26
N SER A 88 -7.73 -2.27 -7.06
CA SER A 88 -8.91 -1.88 -6.28
C SER A 88 -8.75 -0.49 -5.68
N LEU A 89 -8.40 0.48 -6.52
CA LEU A 89 -9.29 1.63 -6.55
C LEU A 89 -10.18 1.43 -7.75
N GLN A 90 -11.50 1.60 -7.56
CA GLN A 90 -12.37 1.99 -8.67
C GLN A 90 -11.71 3.22 -9.29
N ILE A 91 -10.95 3.00 -10.36
CA ILE A 91 -10.55 4.09 -11.23
C ILE A 91 -11.89 4.58 -11.78
N PRO A 92 -12.30 5.82 -11.49
CA PRO A 92 -13.52 6.35 -12.06
C PRO A 92 -13.49 6.10 -13.56
N THR A 93 -14.57 5.60 -14.14
CA THR A 93 -14.64 5.28 -15.58
C THR A 93 -14.32 6.48 -16.48
N SER A 94 -14.30 7.68 -15.91
CA SER A 94 -13.87 8.93 -16.53
C SER A 94 -12.35 9.09 -16.69
N ILE A 95 -11.53 8.26 -16.05
CA ILE A 95 -10.07 8.33 -16.17
C ILE A 95 -9.59 7.25 -17.15
N PRO A 96 -9.06 7.63 -18.32
CA PRO A 96 -8.52 6.66 -19.26
C PRO A 96 -7.28 5.98 -18.68
N LEU A 97 -7.28 4.65 -18.76
CA LEU A 97 -6.10 3.85 -18.52
C LEU A 97 -5.12 4.04 -19.69
N ASP A 98 -3.84 4.20 -19.35
CA ASP A 98 -2.75 4.23 -20.32
C ASP A 98 -1.99 2.91 -20.17
N VAL A 99 -2.58 1.83 -20.72
CA VAL A 99 -2.01 0.47 -20.72
C VAL A 99 -1.24 0.22 -22.00
#